data_AF-A0A2T2VDB2-F1
#
_entry.id   AF-A0A2T2VDB2-F1
#
_cell.length_a   1.000
_cell.length_b   1.000
_cell.length_c   1.000
_cell.angle_alpha   90.00
_cell.angle_beta   90.00
_cell.angle_gamma   90.00
#
_symmetry.space_group_name_H-M   'P 1'
#
loop_
_entity.id
_entity.type
_entity.pdbx_description
1 polymer ?
#
loop_
_entity_poly.entity_id
_entity_poly.type
_entity_poly.pdbx_seq_one_letter_code
_entity_poly.pdbx_strand_id
1 'polypeptide(L)' 'MFGKQESIEKLDKPIERVAELYRQQLNNVWKYVTSAPLVLKNSRNTPIFHLLFASNNKSGLKIASQIIDKKQK' A
#
# COMPACT_ATOMS: atom_id res chain seq x y z
N MET A 1 5.31 -24.51 35.86
CA MET A 1 5.71 -23.09 35.78
C MET A 1 4.65 -22.36 34.98
N PHE A 2 4.00 -21.37 35.58
CA PHE A 2 2.90 -20.62 34.98
C PHE A 2 3.33 -19.87 33.71
N GLY A 3 2.39 -19.75 32.77
CA GLY A 3 2.57 -19.51 31.35
C GLY A 3 3.53 -18.38 30.97
N LYS A 4 4.28 -18.63 29.88
CA LYS A 4 5.08 -17.63 29.19
C LYS A 4 4.21 -16.40 28.94
N GLN A 5 4.63 -15.26 29.47
CA GLN A 5 4.01 -13.98 29.20
C GLN A 5 4.34 -13.60 27.75
N GLU A 6 3.39 -13.82 26.85
CA GLU A 6 3.52 -13.39 25.46
C GLU A 6 3.42 -11.86 25.44
N SER A 7 4.56 -11.19 25.25
CA SER A 7 4.59 -9.74 25.03
C SER A 7 4.05 -9.46 23.63
N ILE A 8 2.79 -9.01 23.55
CA ILE A 8 2.21 -8.53 22.30
C ILE A 8 2.74 -7.12 22.05
N GLU A 9 3.80 -7.01 21.25
CA GLU A 9 4.29 -5.70 20.79
C GLU A 9 3.39 -5.17 19.68
N LYS A 10 2.99 -3.90 19.80
CA LYS A 10 2.25 -3.23 18.72
C LYS A 10 3.17 -3.07 17.52
N LEU A 11 2.72 -3.58 16.38
CA LEU A 11 3.45 -3.48 15.14
C LEU A 11 3.64 -2.00 14.76
N ASP A 12 4.87 -1.62 14.42
CA ASP A 12 5.13 -0.29 13.89
C ASP A 12 4.47 -0.11 12.52
N LYS A 13 3.83 1.06 12.32
CA LYS A 13 3.15 1.48 11.07
C LYS A 13 2.28 0.38 10.41
N PRO A 14 1.27 -0.15 11.11
CA PRO A 14 0.51 -1.30 10.63
C PRO A 14 -0.23 -1.02 9.32
N ILE A 15 -0.69 0.21 9.10
CA ILE A 15 -1.43 0.63 7.90
C ILE A 15 -0.54 0.54 6.64
N GLU A 16 0.69 1.06 6.73
CA GLU A 16 1.65 1.02 5.63
C GLU A 16 2.03 -0.43 5.28
N ARG A 17 2.19 -1.27 6.32
CA ARG A 17 2.52 -2.67 6.15
C ARG A 17 1.41 -3.47 5.47
N VAL A 18 0.15 -3.17 5.79
CA VAL A 18 -1.01 -3.77 5.10
C VAL A 18 -1.03 -3.38 3.62
N ALA A 19 -0.78 -2.11 3.30
CA ALA A 19 -0.74 -1.66 1.91
C ALA A 19 0.39 -2.34 1.12
N GLU A 20 1.56 -2.52 1.74
CA GLU A 20 2.68 -3.23 1.14
C GLU A 20 2.37 -4.72 0.92
N LEU A 21 1.70 -5.38 1.87
CA LEU A 21 1.26 -6.78 1.71
C LEU A 21 0.33 -6.93 0.49
N TYR A 22 -0.63 -6.02 0.31
CA TYR A 22 -1.49 -6.05 -0.88
C TYR A 22 -0.69 -5.80 -2.17
N ARG A 23 0.25 -4.86 -2.17
CA ARG A 23 1.13 -4.62 -3.32
C ARG A 23 1.93 -5.87 -3.69
N GLN A 24 2.47 -6.58 -2.70
CA GLN A 24 3.20 -7.83 -2.92
C GLN A 24 2.31 -8.90 -3.52
N GLN A 25 1.09 -9.07 -3.02
CA GLN A 25 0.14 -10.02 -3.60
C GLN A 25 -0.25 -9.66 -5.04
N LEU A 26 -0.44 -8.37 -5.34
CA LEU A 26 -0.74 -7.91 -6.70
C LEU A 26 0.42 -8.19 -7.67
N ASN A 27 1.67 -8.09 -7.24
CA ASN A 27 2.84 -8.41 -8.07
C ASN A 27 2.93 -9.90 -8.44
N ASN A 28 2.30 -10.79 -7.67
CA ASN A 28 2.25 -12.21 -8.01
C ASN A 28 1.30 -12.51 -9.18
N VAL A 29 0.35 -11.60 -9.45
CA VAL A 29 -0.70 -11.79 -10.48
C VAL A 29 -0.47 -10.90 -11.69
N TRP A 30 0.01 -9.67 -11.47
CA TRP A 30 0.14 -8.64 -12.51
C TRP A 30 1.61 -8.28 -12.74
N LYS A 31 1.98 -8.13 -14.01
CA LYS A 31 3.36 -7.80 -14.39
C LYS A 31 3.78 -6.38 -13.99
N TYR A 32 2.83 -5.45 -13.93
CA TYR A 32 3.11 -4.06 -13.65
C TYR A 32 2.20 -3.55 -12.54
N VAL A 33 2.81 -3.24 -11.38
CA VAL A 33 2.14 -2.65 -10.23
C VAL A 33 2.87 -1.35 -9.84
N THR A 34 2.13 -0.33 -9.42
CA THR A 34 2.73 0.92 -8.93
C THR A 34 3.59 0.70 -7.69
N SER A 35 4.74 1.38 -7.63
CA SER A 35 5.73 1.22 -6.55
C SER A 35 5.21 1.61 -5.18
N ALA A 36 4.36 2.63 -5.11
CA ALA A 36 3.73 3.09 -3.87
C ALA A 36 2.22 3.30 -4.07
N PRO A 37 1.41 3.04 -3.03
CA PRO A 37 -0.01 3.36 -3.06
C PRO A 37 -0.25 4.87 -3.00
N LEU A 38 -1.27 5.35 -3.71
CA LEU A 38 -1.82 6.69 -3.46
C LEU A 38 -2.73 6.64 -2.24
N VAL A 39 -2.28 7.27 -1.16
CA VAL A 39 -3.01 7.35 0.11
C VAL A 39 -4.00 8.50 0.07
N LEU A 40 -5.29 8.18 0.06
CA LEU A 40 -6.35 9.19 0.18
C LEU A 40 -6.76 9.31 1.65
N LYS A 41 -6.78 10.54 2.14
CA LYS A 41 -7.12 10.86 3.53
C LYS A 41 -8.42 11.63 3.62
N ASN A 42 -9.13 11.50 4.74
CA ASN A 42 -10.30 12.33 5.04
C ASN A 42 -9.89 13.77 5.43
N SER A 43 -10.89 14.61 5.69
CA SER A 43 -10.72 15.97 6.22
C SER A 43 -10.01 16.03 7.58
N ARG A 44 -9.95 14.91 8.31
CA ARG A 44 -9.20 14.74 9.57
C ARG A 44 -7.82 14.12 9.37
N ASN A 45 -7.30 14.11 8.14
CA ASN A 45 -5.98 13.58 7.77
C ASN A 45 -5.79 12.07 8.09
N THR A 46 -6.87 11.31 8.22
CA THR A 46 -6.84 9.84 8.42
C THR A 46 -6.90 9.12 7.07
N PRO A 47 -5.99 8.18 6.77
CA PRO A 47 -6.05 7.35 5.56
C PRO A 47 -7.37 6.56 5.47
N ILE A 48 -8.09 6.70 4.35
CA ILE A 48 -9.30 5.91 4.04
C ILE A 48 -9.01 4.88 2.94
N PHE A 49 -8.25 5.27 1.92
CA PHE A 49 -7.98 4.40 0.77
C PHE A 49 -6.49 4.35 0.43
N HIS A 50 -6.02 3.16 0.08
CA HIS A 50 -4.74 2.91 -0.57
C HIS A 50 -5.00 2.48 -2.00
N LEU A 51 -4.88 3.41 -2.95
CA LEU A 51 -5.09 3.12 -4.37
C LEU A 51 -3.79 2.60 -4.99
N LEU A 52 -3.85 1.39 -5.54
CA LEU A 52 -2.76 0.74 -6.26
C LEU A 52 -3.22 0.45 -7.68
N PHE A 53 -2.36 0.72 -8.66
CA PHE A 53 -2.59 0.29 -10.02
C PHE A 53 -1.89 -1.04 -10.26
N ALA A 54 -2.60 -1.99 -10.89
CA ALA A 54 -2.06 -3.28 -11.28
C ALA A 54 -2.59 -3.65 -12.67
N SER A 55 -1.68 -3.97 -13.60
CA SER A 55 -2.03 -4.33 -14.97
C SER A 55 -0.90 -5.12 -15.64
N ASN A 56 -1.20 -5.75 -16.77
CA ASN A 56 -0.21 -6.35 -17.66
C ASN A 56 0.25 -5.37 -18.76
N ASN A 57 -0.27 -4.13 -18.78
CA ASN A 57 0.12 -3.09 -19.73
C ASN A 57 1.12 -2.08 -19.12
N LYS A 58 2.32 -1.99 -19.72
CA LYS A 58 3.39 -1.06 -19.32
C LYS A 58 3.00 0.42 -19.47
N SER A 59 2.21 0.76 -20.48
CA SER A 59 1.74 2.14 -20.69
C SER A 59 0.81 2.57 -19.58
N GLY A 60 -0.05 1.65 -19.10
CA GLY A 60 -0.94 1.89 -17.96
C GLY A 60 -0.16 2.21 -16.68
N LEU A 61 0.94 1.48 -16.43
CA LEU A 61 1.83 1.77 -15.29
C LEU A 61 2.39 3.19 -15.37
N LYS A 62 2.90 3.60 -16.54
CA LYS A 62 3.47 4.94 -16.73
C LYS A 62 2.46 6.04 -16.44
N ILE A 63 1.23 5.90 -16.96
CA ILE A 63 0.16 6.87 -16.74
C ILE A 63 -0.23 6.92 -15.26
N ALA A 64 -0.41 5.75 -14.62
CA ALA A 64 -0.75 5.66 -13.22
C ALA A 64 0.32 6.32 -12.34
N SER A 65 1.60 6.00 -12.56
CA SER A 65 2.71 6.64 -11.83
C SER A 65 2.70 8.16 -11.99
N GLN A 66 2.50 8.69 -13.20
CA GLN A 66 2.43 10.13 -13.42
C GLN A 66 1.27 10.82 -12.66
N ILE A 67 0.10 10.16 -12.58
CA ILE A 67 -1.05 10.69 -11.84
C ILE A 67 -0.75 10.70 -10.33
N ILE A 68 -0.16 9.62 -9.81
CA ILE A 68 0.19 9.49 -8.39
C ILE A 68 1.24 10.54 -8.01
N ASP A 69 2.32 10.67 -8.78
CA ASP A 69 3.39 11.64 -8.53
C ASP A 69 2.86 13.09 -8.52
N LYS A 70 1.93 13.41 -9.44
CA LYS A 70 1.30 14.74 -9.49
C LYS A 70 0.43 15.04 -8.26
N LYS A 71 -0.19 14.02 -7.66
CA LYS A 71 -1.05 14.15 -6.47
C LYS A 71 -0.26 14.21 -5.16
N GLN A 72 1.00 13.78 -5.17
CA GLN A 72 1.87 13.78 -3.98
C GLN A 72 2.76 15.03 -3.87
N LYS A 73 2.90 15.83 -4.94
CA LYS A 73 3.44 17.18 -4.91
C LYS A 73 2.40 18.18 -4.40
#